data_AF-A0A9E3NIE3-F1
#
_entry.id   AF-A0A9E3NIE3-F1
#
_cell.length_a   1.000
_cell.length_b   1.000
_cell.length_c   1.000
_cell.angle_alpha   90.00
_cell.angle_beta   90.00
_cell.angle_gamma   90.00
#
_symmetry.space_group_name_H-M   'P 1'
#
loop_
_entity.id
_entity.type
_entity.pdbx_description
1 polymer ?
#
loop_
_entity_poly.entity_id
_entity_poly.type
_entity_poly.pdbx_seq_one_letter_code
_entity_poly.pdbx_strand_id
1 'polypeptide(L)'
;MNLPKTILLVFVYCCTFWLKAEVLNIGILSGKKVTSFIFSPQVGTYTIFPDEQYINAQHRIYRMLNQQPGLKDNSMVLTDFYHSKLNSSIAQLATVEHTLALGELDAAATLLAALSPANAIDANYKNYYIAYLHYKTRSCTSTDSLALWQMATGCAARDGDIIHQARSLFNLLYQKDYTIYFDDCSDTVKTAKTNRFTTINTQQNRQEQFAVFPNPSNGELWIKAENGLIGQSTILIFDIAGKIVYEKSMLINNTVQIAPELKQGTYFIQIIPNNYSIKPFKEKITIIE
;
A
#
# COMPACT_ATOMS: atom_id res chain seq x y z
N MET A 1 -32.56 -21.49 14.14
CA MET A 1 -31.15 -21.06 14.15
C MET A 1 -31.15 -19.57 14.43
N ASN A 2 -30.89 -19.16 15.68
CA ASN A 2 -31.05 -17.77 16.13
C ASN A 2 -29.88 -16.93 15.60
N LEU A 3 -30.16 -15.95 14.72
CA LEU A 3 -29.18 -14.93 14.36
C LEU A 3 -28.80 -14.09 15.60
N PRO A 4 -27.52 -13.70 15.77
CA PRO A 4 -27.13 -12.84 16.86
C PRO A 4 -27.82 -11.48 16.72
N LYS A 5 -28.41 -10.98 17.82
CA LYS A 5 -29.00 -9.65 17.88
C LYS A 5 -27.90 -8.59 17.74
N THR A 6 -27.85 -7.90 16.61
CA THR A 6 -27.06 -6.68 16.43
C THR A 6 -27.79 -5.54 17.13
N ILE A 7 -27.12 -4.86 18.06
CA ILE A 7 -27.69 -3.72 18.80
C ILE A 7 -26.87 -2.47 18.43
N LEU A 8 -27.54 -1.47 17.88
CA LEU A 8 -26.96 -0.15 17.63
C LEU A 8 -26.92 0.62 18.95
N LEU A 9 -25.73 0.94 19.44
CA LEU A 9 -25.56 1.82 20.59
C LEU A 9 -25.23 3.23 20.09
N VAL A 10 -26.20 4.14 20.23
CA VAL A 10 -26.04 5.57 19.94
C VAL A 10 -25.80 6.28 21.27
N PHE A 11 -24.59 6.79 21.50
CA PHE A 11 -24.32 7.68 22.62
C PHE A 11 -24.70 9.11 22.22
N VAL A 12 -25.83 9.59 22.73
CA VAL A 12 -26.30 10.97 22.59
C VAL A 12 -25.98 11.70 23.90
N TYR A 13 -25.07 12.68 23.86
CA TYR A 13 -24.85 13.56 25.01
C TYR A 13 -25.77 14.76 24.87
N CYS A 14 -26.78 14.86 25.72
CA CYS A 14 -27.69 16.00 25.76
C CYS A 14 -27.11 17.06 26.71
N CYS A 15 -26.26 17.96 26.20
CA CYS A 15 -25.95 19.20 26.92
C CYS A 15 -27.18 20.11 26.84
N THR A 16 -27.92 20.21 27.95
CA THR A 16 -29.05 21.13 28.09
C THR A 16 -28.55 22.56 28.18
N PHE A 17 -28.25 23.19 27.04
CA PHE A 17 -28.43 24.62 26.76
C PHE A 17 -28.11 24.80 25.26
N TRP A 18 -29.16 25.02 24.46
CA TRP A 18 -29.21 25.08 22.98
C TRP A 18 -29.27 23.74 22.21
N LEU A 19 -30.51 23.29 21.95
CA LEU A 19 -31.05 22.54 20.79
C LEU A 19 -30.11 21.92 19.73
N LYS A 20 -29.07 21.16 20.08
CA LYS A 20 -28.42 20.21 19.19
C LYS A 20 -28.10 18.91 19.93
N ALA A 21 -28.81 17.85 19.58
CA ALA A 21 -28.40 16.49 19.94
C ALA A 21 -27.33 16.06 18.93
N GLU A 22 -26.09 15.89 19.40
CA GLU A 22 -24.95 15.55 18.54
C GLU A 22 -24.54 14.09 18.79
N VAL A 23 -24.49 13.31 17.70
CA VAL A 23 -24.05 11.91 17.74
C VAL A 23 -22.53 11.89 17.67
N LEU A 24 -21.89 11.59 18.80
CA LEU A 24 -20.44 11.68 18.96
C LEU A 24 -19.70 10.43 18.44
N ASN A 25 -20.32 9.25 18.50
CA ASN A 25 -19.73 7.99 18.03
C ASN A 25 -20.82 7.02 17.59
N ILE A 26 -20.60 6.35 16.45
CA ILE A 26 -21.41 5.20 16.04
C ILE A 26 -20.51 3.97 16.13
N GLY A 27 -20.72 3.18 17.19
CA GLY A 27 -20.10 1.88 17.36
C GLY A 27 -21.06 0.78 16.94
N ILE A 28 -20.67 -0.07 16.00
CA ILE A 28 -21.45 -1.27 15.67
C ILE A 28 -21.01 -2.37 16.64
N LEU A 29 -21.95 -2.85 17.46
CA LEU A 29 -21.73 -4.00 18.34
C LEU A 29 -22.30 -5.26 17.69
N SER A 30 -21.43 -6.24 17.48
CA SER A 30 -21.81 -7.62 17.18
C SER A 30 -21.47 -8.48 18.39
N GLY A 31 -22.48 -8.85 19.18
CA GLY A 31 -22.28 -9.46 20.49
C GLY A 31 -21.69 -8.49 21.53
N LYS A 32 -20.75 -8.95 22.38
CA LYS A 32 -20.07 -8.13 23.41
C LYS A 32 -18.84 -7.35 22.90
N LYS A 33 -18.62 -7.28 21.58
CA LYS A 33 -17.44 -6.65 20.99
C LYS A 33 -17.85 -5.53 20.05
N VAL A 34 -17.23 -4.36 20.20
CA VAL A 34 -17.34 -3.25 19.26
C VAL A 34 -16.53 -3.65 18.01
N THR A 35 -17.19 -3.81 16.88
CA THR A 35 -16.57 -4.35 15.65
C THR A 35 -16.18 -3.27 14.65
N SER A 36 -16.63 -2.03 14.82
CA SER A 36 -16.17 -0.90 14.02
C SER A 36 -16.47 0.43 14.72
N PHE A 37 -15.56 1.39 14.56
CA PHE A 37 -15.77 2.80 14.89
C PHE A 37 -16.02 3.56 13.59
N ILE A 38 -17.21 4.16 13.45
CA ILE A 38 -17.49 5.11 12.37
C ILE A 38 -17.36 6.50 13.00
N PHE A 39 -16.28 7.19 12.65
CA PHE A 39 -16.08 8.57 13.05
C PHE A 39 -17.12 9.44 12.35
N SER A 40 -17.91 10.16 13.14
CA SER A 40 -18.83 11.19 12.66
C SER A 40 -18.06 12.25 11.88
N PRO A 41 -18.61 12.79 10.77
CA PRO A 41 -18.04 13.95 10.10
C PRO A 41 -18.43 15.22 10.88
N GLN A 42 -17.94 15.35 12.11
CA GLN A 42 -17.60 16.68 12.60
C GLN A 42 -16.21 17.00 12.07
N VAL A 43 -15.84 18.28 12.05
CA VAL A 43 -14.49 18.76 11.77
C VAL A 43 -13.53 18.09 12.77
N GLY A 44 -13.13 16.86 12.49
CA GLY A 44 -11.95 16.28 13.08
C GLY A 44 -10.87 17.26 12.71
N THR A 45 -10.23 17.87 13.70
CA THR A 45 -9.00 18.60 13.47
C THR A 45 -7.97 17.55 13.06
N TYR A 46 -8.00 17.17 11.80
CA TYR A 46 -6.95 16.40 11.17
C TYR A 46 -5.73 17.29 11.25
N THR A 47 -4.79 16.91 12.11
CA THR A 47 -3.55 17.68 12.29
C THR A 47 -2.63 17.55 11.07
N ILE A 48 -2.93 16.60 10.17
CA ILE A 48 -2.15 16.25 8.98
C ILE A 48 -3.15 15.98 7.84
N PHE A 49 -2.97 16.64 6.69
CA PHE A 49 -3.79 16.51 5.46
C PHE A 49 -5.31 16.63 5.68
N PRO A 50 -5.82 17.75 6.24
CA PRO A 50 -7.22 17.86 6.62
C PRO A 50 -8.20 17.76 5.45
N ASP A 51 -7.87 18.34 4.30
CA ASP A 51 -8.74 18.32 3.13
C ASP A 51 -8.80 16.91 2.51
N GLU A 52 -7.65 16.25 2.39
CA GLU A 52 -7.54 14.90 1.87
C GLU A 52 -8.23 13.88 2.79
N GLN A 53 -8.04 14.01 4.11
CA GLN A 53 -8.72 13.17 5.08
C GLN A 53 -10.23 13.36 5.05
N TYR A 54 -10.71 14.59 4.86
CA TYR A 54 -12.13 14.86 4.68
C TYR A 54 -12.69 14.18 3.43
N ILE A 55 -11.98 14.26 2.29
CA ILE A 55 -12.35 13.56 1.06
C ILE A 55 -12.37 12.04 1.27
N ASN A 56 -11.36 11.48 1.93
CA ASN A 56 -11.30 10.06 2.27
C ASN A 56 -12.49 9.62 3.13
N ALA A 57 -12.87 10.43 4.13
CA ALA A 57 -14.05 10.17 4.95
C ALA A 57 -15.34 10.16 4.10
N GLN A 58 -15.49 11.09 3.16
CA GLN A 58 -16.65 11.12 2.25
C GLN A 58 -16.73 9.83 1.41
N HIS A 59 -15.60 9.37 0.86
CA HIS A 59 -15.51 8.11 0.14
C HIS A 59 -15.93 6.90 0.98
N ARG A 60 -15.46 6.81 2.23
CA ARG A 60 -15.80 5.73 3.16
C ARG A 60 -17.29 5.73 3.49
N ILE A 61 -17.83 6.89 3.87
CA ILE A 61 -19.24 7.03 4.25
C ILE A 61 -20.13 6.67 3.06
N TYR A 62 -19.84 7.18 1.86
CA TYR A 62 -20.67 6.88 0.69
C TYR A 62 -20.70 5.36 0.38
N ARG A 63 -19.54 4.69 0.39
CA ARG A 63 -19.46 3.23 0.19
C ARG A 63 -20.19 2.45 1.28
N MET A 64 -20.08 2.90 2.53
CA MET A 64 -20.79 2.30 3.66
C MET A 64 -22.31 2.41 3.49
N LEU A 65 -22.82 3.57 3.05
CA LEU A 65 -24.25 3.77 2.82
C LEU A 65 -24.79 2.94 1.64
N ASN A 66 -23.95 2.63 0.65
CA ASN A 66 -24.29 1.66 -0.40
C ASN A 66 -24.39 0.23 0.14
N GLN A 67 -23.47 -0.16 1.02
CA GLN A 67 -23.46 -1.50 1.62
C GLN A 67 -24.56 -1.69 2.66
N GLN A 68 -24.95 -0.63 3.36
CA GLN A 68 -25.96 -0.65 4.41
C GLN A 68 -27.02 0.45 4.18
N PRO A 69 -27.94 0.24 3.22
CA PRO A 69 -28.96 1.24 2.88
C PRO A 69 -29.79 1.71 4.08
N GLY A 70 -30.12 0.81 5.02
CA GLY A 70 -30.92 1.16 6.21
C GLY A 70 -30.30 2.21 7.14
N LEU A 71 -29.01 2.54 6.98
CA LEU A 71 -28.38 3.63 7.73
C LEU A 71 -28.89 5.01 7.28
N LYS A 72 -29.21 5.20 5.99
CA LYS A 72 -29.72 6.49 5.50
C LYS A 72 -31.17 6.71 5.92
N ASP A 73 -31.98 5.65 5.95
CA ASP A 73 -33.41 5.70 6.28
C ASP A 73 -33.67 6.18 7.72
N ASN A 74 -32.68 6.02 8.61
CA ASN A 74 -32.76 6.42 10.02
C ASN A 74 -32.08 7.78 10.32
N SER A 75 -31.55 8.48 9.31
CA SER A 75 -30.86 9.77 9.50
C SER A 75 -30.99 10.68 8.29
N MET A 76 -31.66 11.82 8.50
CA MET A 76 -31.79 12.87 7.48
C MET A 76 -30.42 13.41 7.05
N VAL A 77 -29.47 13.55 7.98
CA VAL A 77 -28.10 14.00 7.69
C VAL A 77 -27.39 13.04 6.72
N LEU A 78 -27.53 11.73 6.93
CA LEU A 78 -26.92 10.72 6.05
C LEU A 78 -27.63 10.63 4.70
N THR A 79 -28.96 10.82 4.68
CA THR A 79 -29.74 10.91 3.45
C THR A 79 -29.33 12.11 2.61
N ASP A 80 -29.23 13.30 3.21
CA ASP A 80 -28.82 14.53 2.52
C ASP A 80 -27.39 14.43 2.01
N PHE A 81 -26.47 13.89 2.83
CA PHE A 81 -25.11 13.61 2.39
C PHE A 81 -25.11 12.69 1.16
N TYR A 82 -25.80 11.55 1.22
CA TYR A 82 -25.86 10.58 0.13
C TYR A 82 -26.40 11.21 -1.16
N HIS A 83 -27.52 11.93 -1.07
CA HIS A 83 -28.11 12.62 -2.21
C HIS A 83 -27.20 13.70 -2.80
N SER A 84 -26.46 14.44 -1.97
CA SER A 84 -25.51 15.46 -2.43
C SER A 84 -24.37 14.88 -3.29
N LYS A 85 -24.10 13.57 -3.15
CA LYS A 85 -22.99 12.89 -3.85
C LYS A 85 -23.40 12.12 -5.09
N LEU A 86 -24.70 11.96 -5.39
CA LEU A 86 -25.19 11.15 -6.52
C LEU A 86 -24.55 11.49 -7.87
N ASN A 87 -24.26 12.77 -8.11
CA ASN A 87 -23.66 13.26 -9.36
C ASN A 87 -22.16 13.56 -9.23
N SER A 88 -21.51 13.11 -8.16
CA SER A 88 -20.08 13.35 -7.90
C SER A 88 -19.19 12.20 -8.38
N SER A 89 -17.89 12.47 -8.51
CA SER A 89 -16.88 11.45 -8.81
C SER A 89 -16.90 10.31 -7.78
N ILE A 90 -17.24 10.58 -6.50
CA ILE A 90 -17.38 9.56 -5.45
C ILE A 90 -18.44 8.52 -5.81
N ALA A 91 -19.61 8.97 -6.26
CA ALA A 91 -20.69 8.07 -6.67
C ALA A 91 -20.32 7.28 -7.91
N GLN A 92 -19.74 7.94 -8.91
CA GLN A 92 -19.31 7.28 -10.15
C GLN A 92 -18.22 6.22 -9.88
N LEU A 93 -17.25 6.51 -9.02
CA LEU A 93 -16.21 5.56 -8.62
C LEU A 93 -16.78 4.36 -7.85
N ALA A 94 -17.78 4.58 -6.99
CA ALA A 94 -18.47 3.49 -6.31
C ALA A 94 -19.25 2.60 -7.30
N THR A 95 -19.86 3.19 -8.33
CA THR A 95 -20.50 2.43 -9.41
C THR A 95 -19.47 1.62 -10.20
N VAL A 96 -18.32 2.21 -10.57
CA VAL A 96 -17.22 1.49 -11.23
C VAL A 96 -16.76 0.29 -10.41
N GLU A 97 -16.55 0.48 -9.11
CA GLU A 97 -16.15 -0.60 -8.20
C GLU A 97 -17.18 -1.75 -8.18
N HIS A 98 -18.46 -1.41 -8.12
CA HIS A 98 -19.55 -2.40 -8.16
C HIS A 98 -19.59 -3.16 -9.50
N THR A 99 -19.53 -2.45 -10.63
CA THR A 99 -19.51 -3.04 -11.97
C THR A 99 -18.31 -3.96 -12.18
N LEU A 100 -17.12 -3.56 -11.71
CA LEU A 100 -15.92 -4.39 -11.71
C LEU A 100 -16.09 -5.64 -10.84
N ALA A 101 -16.76 -5.54 -9.69
CA ALA A 101 -17.03 -6.67 -8.81
C ALA A 101 -18.02 -7.68 -9.44
N LEU A 102 -18.93 -7.22 -10.29
CA LEU A 102 -19.83 -8.07 -11.08
C LEU A 102 -19.15 -8.72 -12.30
N GLY A 103 -17.94 -8.29 -12.65
CA GLY A 103 -17.22 -8.78 -13.82
C GLY A 103 -17.64 -8.14 -15.15
N GLU A 104 -18.41 -7.07 -15.12
CA GLU A 104 -18.89 -6.33 -16.30
C GLU A 104 -17.80 -5.38 -16.83
N LEU A 105 -16.74 -5.95 -17.41
CA LEU A 105 -15.51 -5.20 -17.73
C LEU A 105 -15.73 -4.07 -18.76
N ASP A 106 -16.56 -4.29 -19.78
CA ASP A 106 -16.84 -3.28 -20.82
C ASP A 106 -17.66 -2.09 -20.27
N ALA A 107 -18.61 -2.38 -19.38
CA ALA A 107 -19.40 -1.35 -18.71
C ALA A 107 -18.50 -0.52 -17.78
N ALA A 108 -17.60 -1.18 -17.03
CA ALA A 108 -16.62 -0.50 -16.20
C ALA A 108 -15.66 0.38 -17.03
N ALA A 109 -15.20 -0.11 -18.18
CA ALA A 109 -14.37 0.66 -19.10
C ALA A 109 -15.06 1.95 -19.58
N THR A 110 -16.33 1.84 -19.96
CA THR A 110 -17.16 2.98 -20.40
C THR A 110 -17.33 4.01 -19.28
N LEU A 111 -17.64 3.55 -18.06
CA LEU A 111 -17.77 4.43 -16.90
C LEU A 111 -16.45 5.14 -16.58
N LEU A 112 -15.33 4.43 -16.62
CA LEU A 112 -14.00 5.00 -16.37
C LEU A 112 -13.60 6.03 -17.44
N ALA A 113 -13.94 5.79 -18.70
CA ALA A 113 -13.69 6.75 -19.78
C ALA A 113 -14.46 8.06 -19.59
N ALA A 114 -15.72 7.97 -19.14
CA ALA A 114 -16.58 9.13 -18.89
C ALA A 114 -16.27 9.87 -17.57
N LEU A 115 -15.63 9.20 -16.62
CA LEU A 115 -15.37 9.76 -15.28
C LEU A 115 -14.36 10.91 -15.34
N SER A 116 -14.73 12.07 -14.82
CA SER A 116 -13.82 13.20 -14.59
C SER A 116 -13.51 13.30 -13.09
N PRO A 117 -12.26 13.06 -12.66
CA PRO A 117 -11.88 13.19 -11.26
C PRO A 117 -12.04 14.63 -10.74
N ALA A 118 -12.65 14.83 -9.57
CA ALA A 118 -12.80 16.16 -8.99
C ALA A 118 -11.55 16.62 -8.21
N ASN A 119 -10.71 15.68 -7.78
CA ASN A 119 -9.49 15.94 -7.01
C ASN A 119 -8.43 14.85 -7.25
N ALA A 120 -7.26 15.01 -6.63
CA ALA A 120 -6.14 14.07 -6.77
C ALA A 120 -6.44 12.66 -6.23
N ILE A 121 -7.24 12.54 -5.16
CA ILE A 121 -7.65 11.24 -4.61
C ILE A 121 -8.56 10.52 -5.62
N ASP A 122 -9.56 11.21 -6.17
CA ASP A 122 -10.42 10.65 -7.23
C ASP A 122 -9.59 10.20 -8.44
N ALA A 123 -8.54 10.95 -8.79
CA ALA A 123 -7.65 10.59 -9.89
C ALA A 123 -6.87 9.32 -9.59
N ASN A 124 -6.41 9.14 -8.35
CA ASN A 124 -5.77 7.90 -7.91
C ASN A 124 -6.75 6.71 -7.96
N TYR A 125 -8.00 6.89 -7.53
CA TYR A 125 -9.05 5.88 -7.68
C TYR A 125 -9.27 5.49 -9.15
N LYS A 126 -9.41 6.47 -10.04
CA LYS A 126 -9.57 6.24 -11.48
C LYS A 126 -8.37 5.46 -12.05
N ASN A 127 -7.16 5.90 -11.76
CA ASN A 127 -5.92 5.26 -12.23
C ASN A 127 -5.80 3.82 -11.74
N TYR A 128 -6.15 3.56 -10.49
CA TYR A 128 -6.17 2.19 -9.95
C TYR A 128 -7.18 1.31 -10.68
N TYR A 129 -8.42 1.78 -10.88
CA TYR A 129 -9.45 0.98 -11.54
C TYR A 129 -9.14 0.73 -13.02
N ILE A 130 -8.49 1.67 -13.72
CA ILE A 130 -7.97 1.44 -15.08
C ILE A 130 -6.92 0.33 -15.06
N ALA A 131 -5.93 0.41 -14.16
CA ALA A 131 -4.90 -0.61 -14.07
C ALA A 131 -5.47 -1.99 -13.68
N TYR A 132 -6.46 -2.02 -12.80
CA TYR A 132 -7.16 -3.24 -12.41
C TYR A 132 -7.99 -3.83 -13.56
N LEU A 133 -8.68 -2.99 -14.34
CA LEU A 133 -9.39 -3.41 -15.55
C LEU A 133 -8.41 -4.05 -16.54
N HIS A 134 -7.29 -3.38 -16.83
CA HIS A 134 -6.24 -3.91 -17.71
C HIS A 134 -5.63 -5.20 -17.20
N TYR A 135 -5.51 -5.37 -15.88
CA TYR A 135 -5.12 -6.64 -15.30
C TYR A 135 -6.14 -7.74 -15.60
N LYS A 136 -7.44 -7.47 -15.42
CA LYS A 136 -8.52 -8.44 -15.69
C LYS A 136 -8.61 -8.83 -17.16
N THR A 137 -8.34 -7.90 -18.07
CA THR A 137 -8.34 -8.13 -19.53
C THR A 137 -6.99 -8.59 -20.07
N ARG A 138 -5.96 -8.74 -19.22
CA ARG A 138 -4.58 -9.08 -19.61
C ARG A 138 -3.96 -8.08 -20.61
N SER A 139 -4.33 -6.81 -20.49
CA SER A 139 -3.86 -5.71 -21.34
C SER A 139 -3.06 -4.65 -20.57
N CYS A 140 -2.41 -5.03 -19.46
CA CYS A 140 -1.56 -4.11 -18.69
C CYS A 140 -0.47 -3.49 -19.56
N THR A 141 -0.30 -2.18 -19.40
CA THR A 141 0.66 -1.34 -20.10
C THR A 141 1.75 -0.84 -19.14
N SER A 142 2.80 -0.20 -19.70
CA SER A 142 3.80 0.51 -18.91
C SER A 142 3.21 1.71 -18.14
N THR A 143 2.12 2.29 -18.62
CA THR A 143 1.39 3.34 -17.91
C THR A 143 0.73 2.80 -16.64
N ASP A 144 0.16 1.59 -16.69
CA ASP A 144 -0.48 0.96 -15.53
C ASP A 144 0.55 0.61 -14.45
N SER A 145 1.70 0.07 -14.85
CA SER A 145 2.76 -0.27 -13.91
C SER A 145 3.34 0.97 -13.22
N LEU A 146 3.50 2.08 -13.96
CA LEU A 146 3.92 3.37 -13.41
C LEU A 146 2.89 3.91 -12.41
N ALA A 147 1.61 3.94 -12.78
CA ALA A 147 0.54 4.44 -11.91
C ALA A 147 0.44 3.61 -10.62
N LEU A 148 0.49 2.28 -10.72
CA LEU A 148 0.46 1.40 -9.55
C LEU A 148 1.69 1.56 -8.67
N TRP A 149 2.88 1.77 -9.24
CA TRP A 149 4.08 2.01 -8.45
C TRP A 149 4.03 3.35 -7.70
N GLN A 150 3.58 4.42 -8.37
CA GLN A 150 3.40 5.73 -7.76
C GLN A 150 2.42 5.67 -6.59
N MET A 151 1.29 4.99 -6.79
CA MET A 151 0.32 4.75 -5.71
C MET A 151 0.90 3.86 -4.61
N ALA A 152 1.59 2.76 -4.95
CA ALA A 152 2.14 1.85 -3.94
C ALA A 152 3.13 2.54 -2.99
N THR A 153 3.91 3.49 -3.52
CA THR A 153 4.88 4.31 -2.76
C THR A 153 4.30 5.61 -2.18
N GLY A 154 2.99 5.85 -2.37
CA GLY A 154 2.26 6.99 -1.83
C GLY A 154 1.84 6.80 -0.37
N CYS A 155 1.19 7.81 0.20
CA CYS A 155 0.68 7.85 1.57
C CYS A 155 -0.85 7.72 1.55
N ALA A 156 -1.41 6.70 2.18
CA ALA A 156 -2.87 6.50 2.18
C ALA A 156 -3.64 7.70 2.78
N ALA A 157 -3.07 8.37 3.78
CA ALA A 157 -3.70 9.52 4.41
C ALA A 157 -3.85 10.75 3.48
N ARG A 158 -2.91 10.94 2.54
CA ARG A 158 -2.90 12.07 1.60
C ARG A 158 -3.46 11.68 0.24
N ASP A 159 -3.00 10.54 -0.27
CA ASP A 159 -3.21 10.11 -1.66
C ASP A 159 -4.44 9.19 -1.78
N GLY A 160 -5.03 8.81 -0.64
CA GLY A 160 -6.32 8.13 -0.54
C GLY A 160 -6.25 6.67 -0.11
N ASP A 161 -7.36 6.12 0.39
CA ASP A 161 -7.39 4.73 0.86
C ASP A 161 -7.11 3.70 -0.25
N ILE A 162 -7.32 4.11 -1.51
CA ILE A 162 -7.04 3.29 -2.69
C ILE A 162 -5.59 2.82 -2.75
N ILE A 163 -4.67 3.55 -2.11
CA ILE A 163 -3.25 3.21 -2.00
C ILE A 163 -3.06 1.80 -1.45
N HIS A 164 -3.86 1.36 -0.47
CA HIS A 164 -3.79 0.00 0.05
C HIS A 164 -4.17 -1.06 -0.98
N GLN A 165 -5.15 -0.77 -1.83
CA GLN A 165 -5.54 -1.67 -2.91
C GLN A 165 -4.47 -1.70 -4.01
N ALA A 166 -3.90 -0.54 -4.35
CA ALA A 166 -2.81 -0.42 -5.31
C ALA A 166 -1.57 -1.19 -4.86
N ARG A 167 -1.17 -1.10 -3.58
CA ARG A 167 -0.08 -1.91 -3.00
C ARG A 167 -0.32 -3.40 -3.17
N SER A 168 -1.55 -3.85 -2.89
CA SER A 168 -1.94 -5.25 -3.01
C SER A 168 -1.84 -5.74 -4.47
N LEU A 169 -2.40 -4.97 -5.41
CA LEU A 169 -2.36 -5.31 -6.84
C LEU A 169 -0.94 -5.24 -7.40
N PHE A 170 -0.14 -4.24 -7.02
CA PHE A 170 1.24 -4.10 -7.48
C PHE A 170 2.12 -5.27 -7.01
N ASN A 171 1.97 -5.68 -5.75
CA ASN A 171 2.69 -6.85 -5.23
C ASN A 171 2.29 -8.13 -5.96
N LEU A 172 1.00 -8.30 -6.26
CA LEU A 172 0.50 -9.44 -7.02
C LEU A 172 1.08 -9.49 -8.46
N LEU A 173 1.20 -8.34 -9.11
CA LEU A 173 1.61 -8.24 -10.52
C LEU A 173 3.12 -8.32 -10.74
N TYR A 174 3.90 -7.63 -9.91
CA TYR A 174 5.29 -7.30 -10.24
C TYR A 174 6.33 -7.83 -9.25
N GLN A 175 5.90 -8.35 -8.09
CA GLN A 175 6.83 -8.74 -7.05
C GLN A 175 6.68 -10.22 -6.70
N LYS A 176 7.76 -10.98 -6.92
CA LYS A 176 7.85 -12.38 -6.46
C LYS A 176 8.09 -12.48 -4.95
N ASP A 177 8.55 -11.40 -4.32
CA ASP A 177 8.77 -11.27 -2.87
C ASP A 177 7.98 -10.06 -2.36
N TYR A 178 7.10 -10.29 -1.38
CA TYR A 178 6.22 -9.28 -0.79
C TYR A 178 7.01 -8.07 -0.25
N THR A 179 6.84 -6.90 -0.85
CA THR A 179 7.38 -5.64 -0.29
C THR A 179 6.40 -5.06 0.72
N ILE A 180 6.92 -4.74 1.90
CA ILE A 180 6.24 -3.95 2.92
C ILE A 180 6.36 -2.48 2.53
N TYR A 181 5.22 -1.82 2.36
CA TYR A 181 5.17 -0.37 2.16
C TYR A 181 4.90 0.31 3.50
N PHE A 182 5.65 1.37 3.77
CA PHE A 182 5.38 2.27 4.88
C PHE A 182 4.65 3.51 4.35
N ASP A 183 3.66 3.98 5.08
CA ASP A 183 3.00 5.26 4.82
C ASP A 183 3.95 6.40 5.21
N ASP A 184 4.92 6.69 4.33
CA ASP A 184 5.75 7.88 4.46
C ASP A 184 4.95 9.09 3.97
N CYS A 185 4.24 9.66 4.94
CA CYS A 185 3.39 10.83 4.78
C CYS A 185 4.16 12.15 4.96
N SER A 186 5.51 12.14 4.96
CA SER A 186 6.30 13.35 5.09
C SER A 186 6.27 14.20 3.80
N ASP A 187 5.90 15.47 3.92
CA ASP A 187 5.86 16.42 2.80
C ASP A 187 7.26 16.74 2.24
N THR A 188 8.32 16.44 2.98
CA THR A 188 9.73 16.63 2.58
C THR A 188 10.15 15.79 1.38
N VAL A 189 9.31 14.86 0.90
CA VAL A 189 9.60 13.96 -0.22
C VAL A 189 8.96 14.42 -1.55
N LYS A 190 8.24 15.56 -1.58
CA LYS A 190 7.55 16.03 -2.78
C LYS A 190 8.48 16.51 -3.92
N THR A 191 9.71 16.93 -3.63
CA THR A 191 10.64 17.46 -4.66
C THR A 191 11.56 16.40 -5.29
N ALA A 192 11.59 15.16 -4.80
CA ALA A 192 12.52 14.13 -5.29
C ALA A 192 11.86 13.03 -6.15
N LYS A 193 10.54 12.90 -6.16
CA LYS A 193 9.85 11.74 -6.78
C LYS A 193 9.22 11.98 -8.15
N THR A 194 9.14 13.23 -8.62
CA THR A 194 8.55 13.59 -9.92
C THR A 194 9.49 13.47 -11.12
N ASN A 195 10.79 13.18 -10.92
CA ASN A 195 11.80 13.14 -11.99
C ASN A 195 12.46 11.78 -12.25
N ARG A 196 11.87 10.65 -11.82
CA ARG A 196 12.50 9.31 -12.01
C ARG A 196 11.80 8.37 -13.01
N PHE A 197 11.04 8.93 -13.94
CA PHE A 197 10.70 8.25 -15.19
C PHE A 197 10.97 9.18 -16.37
N THR A 198 12.25 9.47 -16.60
CA THR A 198 12.71 9.63 -17.98
C THR A 198 12.68 8.25 -18.62
N THR A 199 12.08 8.19 -19.80
CA THR A 199 12.05 7.04 -20.72
C THR A 199 13.36 6.25 -20.68
N ILE A 200 13.34 5.09 -20.02
CA ILE A 200 14.37 4.07 -20.18
C ILE A 200 13.69 2.91 -20.90
N ASN A 201 13.66 3.03 -22.23
CA ASN A 201 13.78 1.85 -23.07
C ASN A 201 15.21 1.33 -22.90
N THR A 202 15.46 0.60 -21.82
CA THR A 202 16.51 -0.40 -21.81
C THR A 202 15.89 -1.63 -21.22
N GLN A 203 16.01 -2.73 -21.94
CA GLN A 203 16.11 -4.04 -21.32
C GLN A 203 17.03 -3.89 -20.11
N GLN A 204 16.46 -3.85 -18.89
CA GLN A 204 17.25 -3.85 -17.68
C GLN A 204 17.87 -5.24 -17.60
N ASN A 205 19.07 -5.37 -18.13
CA ASN A 205 20.07 -6.20 -17.51
C ASN A 205 20.03 -5.83 -16.01
N ARG A 206 19.56 -6.76 -15.18
CA ARG A 206 19.69 -6.68 -13.73
C ARG A 206 21.20 -6.64 -13.44
N GLN A 207 21.77 -5.44 -13.37
CA GLN A 207 23.10 -5.30 -12.79
C GLN A 207 22.94 -5.56 -11.30
N GLU A 208 23.46 -6.70 -10.86
CA GLU A 208 23.51 -7.07 -9.46
C GLU A 208 24.32 -6.01 -8.71
N GLN A 209 23.74 -5.48 -7.63
CA GLN A 209 24.34 -4.39 -6.84
C GLN A 209 25.49 -4.89 -5.96
N PHE A 210 25.48 -6.19 -5.67
CA PHE A 210 26.54 -6.89 -4.97
C PHE A 210 26.82 -8.20 -5.69
N ALA A 211 28.04 -8.70 -5.57
CA ALA A 211 28.42 -10.04 -6.00
C ALA A 211 29.16 -10.73 -4.85
N VAL A 212 28.87 -12.02 -4.64
CA VAL A 212 29.56 -12.84 -3.63
C VAL A 212 30.37 -13.92 -4.33
N PHE A 213 31.67 -13.96 -4.06
CA PHE A 213 32.58 -14.92 -4.69
C PHE A 213 33.74 -15.32 -3.76
N PRO A 214 34.38 -16.48 -3.96
CA PRO A 214 33.95 -17.53 -4.87
C PRO A 214 32.68 -18.22 -4.36
N ASN A 215 31.89 -18.79 -5.27
CA ASN A 215 30.77 -19.64 -4.94
C ASN A 215 30.76 -20.81 -5.93
N PRO A 216 31.15 -22.04 -5.53
CA PRO A 216 31.44 -22.48 -4.15
C PRO A 216 32.69 -21.84 -3.49
N SER A 217 32.77 -21.86 -2.16
CA SER A 217 33.86 -21.26 -1.34
C SER A 217 34.42 -22.26 -0.32
N ASN A 218 35.68 -22.08 0.07
CA ASN A 218 36.36 -22.86 1.13
C ASN A 218 36.24 -22.19 2.52
N GLY A 219 35.21 -21.38 2.74
CA GLY A 219 34.98 -20.66 4.01
C GLY A 219 35.37 -19.18 3.97
N GLU A 220 36.09 -18.71 2.95
CA GLU A 220 36.35 -17.29 2.71
C GLU A 220 35.48 -16.76 1.56
N LEU A 221 34.76 -15.67 1.81
CA LEU A 221 33.87 -15.02 0.85
C LEU A 221 34.29 -13.57 0.67
N TRP A 222 34.28 -13.14 -0.59
CA TRP A 222 34.45 -11.77 -1.01
C TRP A 222 33.10 -11.22 -1.42
N ILE A 223 32.77 -10.07 -0.85
CA ILE A 223 31.58 -9.31 -1.20
C ILE A 223 32.06 -8.08 -1.95
N LYS A 224 31.72 -8.00 -3.22
CA LYS A 224 31.99 -6.81 -4.04
C LYS A 224 30.71 -6.00 -4.18
N ALA A 225 30.80 -4.71 -3.88
CA ALA A 225 29.79 -3.72 -4.18
C ALA A 225 30.05 -3.18 -5.59
N GLU A 226 29.10 -3.38 -6.49
CA GLU A 226 29.19 -2.90 -7.87
C GLU A 226 28.68 -1.45 -7.97
N ASN A 227 29.00 -0.77 -9.07
CA ASN A 227 28.51 0.57 -9.38
C ASN A 227 28.82 1.67 -8.35
N GLY A 228 29.95 1.55 -7.64
CA GLY A 228 30.39 2.57 -6.67
C GLY A 228 29.52 2.66 -5.42
N LEU A 229 28.76 1.60 -5.12
CA LEU A 229 27.99 1.50 -3.89
C LEU A 229 28.93 1.41 -2.69
N ILE A 230 28.95 2.46 -1.88
CA ILE A 230 29.69 2.52 -0.62
C ILE A 230 28.67 2.78 0.48
N GLY A 231 28.66 1.93 1.51
CA GLY A 231 27.71 2.09 2.60
C GLY A 231 27.89 1.09 3.73
N GLN A 232 27.44 1.48 4.92
CA GLN A 232 27.29 0.57 6.03
C GLN A 232 26.23 -0.48 5.67
N SER A 233 26.56 -1.75 5.80
CA SER A 233 25.68 -2.86 5.49
C SER A 233 25.75 -3.93 6.57
N THR A 234 24.64 -4.60 6.82
CA THR A 234 24.57 -5.78 7.68
C THR A 234 24.55 -7.03 6.81
N ILE A 235 25.54 -7.90 7.02
CA ILE A 235 25.67 -9.18 6.34
C ILE A 235 25.11 -10.25 7.27
N LEU A 236 24.18 -11.04 6.77
CA LEU A 236 23.56 -12.17 7.45
C LEU A 236 23.79 -13.43 6.63
N ILE A 237 24.14 -14.54 7.28
CA ILE A 237 24.18 -15.86 6.63
C ILE A 237 23.22 -16.78 7.38
N PHE A 238 22.39 -17.48 6.61
CA PHE A 238 21.39 -18.42 7.10
C PHE A 238 21.72 -19.83 6.66
N ASP A 239 21.49 -20.81 7.54
CA ASP A 239 21.42 -22.20 7.13
C ASP A 239 20.13 -22.52 6.34
N ILE A 240 19.99 -23.74 5.86
CA ILE A 240 18.80 -24.20 5.12
C ILE A 240 17.51 -24.19 5.96
N ALA A 241 17.62 -24.15 7.30
CA ALA A 241 16.48 -24.04 8.21
C ALA A 241 16.09 -22.56 8.48
N GLY A 242 16.82 -21.60 7.91
CA GLY A 242 16.60 -20.17 8.11
C GLY A 242 17.20 -19.62 9.41
N LYS A 243 18.04 -20.39 10.11
CA LYS A 243 18.73 -19.93 11.32
C LYS A 243 19.93 -19.08 10.93
N ILE A 244 20.08 -17.91 11.56
CA ILE A 244 21.26 -17.05 11.40
C ILE A 244 22.47 -17.75 12.02
N VAL A 245 23.48 -18.02 11.18
CA VAL A 245 24.76 -18.63 11.57
C VAL A 245 25.93 -17.64 11.54
N TYR A 246 25.75 -16.49 10.90
CA TYR A 246 26.71 -15.40 10.88
C TYR A 246 25.98 -14.07 10.75
N GLU A 247 26.42 -13.07 11.51
CA GLU A 247 25.92 -11.69 11.43
C GLU A 247 27.08 -10.72 11.65
N LYS A 248 27.22 -9.76 10.74
CA LYS A 248 28.23 -8.70 10.87
C LYS A 248 27.78 -7.42 10.17
N SER A 249 27.78 -6.32 10.90
CA SER A 249 27.64 -4.98 10.32
C SER A 249 29.00 -4.40 9.99
N MET A 250 29.21 -3.98 8.75
CA MET A 250 30.46 -3.37 8.32
C MET A 250 30.28 -2.40 7.16
N LEU A 251 31.25 -1.51 6.99
CA LEU A 251 31.35 -0.66 5.82
C LEU A 251 31.85 -1.50 4.64
N ILE A 252 31.04 -1.58 3.59
CA ILE A 252 31.46 -2.20 2.32
C ILE A 252 31.92 -1.06 1.41
N ASN A 253 33.24 -1.00 1.16
CA ASN A 253 33.86 -0.05 0.25
C ASN A 253 34.55 -0.82 -0.87
N ASN A 254 33.88 -0.92 -2.03
CA ASN A 254 34.31 -1.69 -3.20
C ASN A 254 34.31 -3.22 -2.98
N THR A 255 35.29 -3.79 -2.27
CA THR A 255 35.36 -5.24 -2.02
C THR A 255 35.76 -5.49 -0.58
N VAL A 256 35.09 -6.44 0.07
CA VAL A 256 35.39 -6.83 1.45
C VAL A 256 35.43 -8.34 1.61
N GLN A 257 36.33 -8.82 2.46
CA GLN A 257 36.45 -10.23 2.79
C GLN A 257 35.74 -10.54 4.11
N ILE A 258 35.04 -11.67 4.14
CA ILE A 258 34.54 -12.30 5.36
C ILE A 258 35.00 -13.76 5.39
N ALA A 259 35.32 -14.25 6.58
CA ALA A 259 35.65 -15.65 6.83
C ALA A 259 34.74 -16.19 7.93
N PRO A 260 33.45 -16.45 7.62
CA PRO A 260 32.56 -17.09 8.57
C PRO A 260 33.02 -18.55 8.76
N GLU A 261 33.26 -19.00 9.99
CA GLU A 261 33.68 -20.38 10.32
C GLU A 261 32.53 -21.38 10.09
N LEU A 262 32.11 -21.54 8.83
CA LEU A 262 30.99 -22.37 8.42
C LEU A 262 31.45 -23.79 8.11
N LYS A 263 30.64 -24.77 8.49
CA LYS A 263 30.83 -26.16 8.07
C LYS A 263 30.41 -26.33 6.60
N GLN A 264 30.94 -27.37 5.94
CA GLN A 264 30.54 -27.76 4.59
C GLN A 264 29.00 -27.84 4.48
N GLY A 265 28.43 -27.22 3.44
CA GLY A 265 26.99 -27.17 3.26
C GLY A 265 26.50 -26.02 2.37
N THR A 266 25.18 -25.93 2.21
CA THR A 266 24.52 -24.83 1.49
C THR A 266 23.97 -23.81 2.47
N TYR A 267 24.19 -22.53 2.18
CA TYR A 267 23.72 -21.41 2.99
C TYR A 267 23.14 -20.32 2.10
N PHE A 268 22.43 -19.37 2.71
CA PHE A 268 21.95 -18.17 2.06
C PHE A 268 22.61 -16.96 2.68
N ILE A 269 23.28 -16.14 1.88
CA ILE A 269 23.81 -14.85 2.31
C ILE A 269 22.81 -13.75 1.97
N GLN A 270 22.61 -12.83 2.90
CA GLN A 270 21.83 -11.62 2.71
C GLN A 270 22.67 -10.40 3.11
N ILE A 271 22.69 -9.39 2.26
CA ILE A 271 23.34 -8.10 2.54
C ILE A 271 22.25 -7.05 2.62
N ILE A 272 22.15 -6.37 3.76
CA ILE A 272 21.17 -5.33 4.04
C ILE A 272 21.90 -4.00 4.16
N PRO A 273 21.86 -3.16 3.12
CA PRO A 273 22.44 -1.82 3.19
C PRO A 273 21.65 -0.95 4.17
N ASN A 274 22.33 -0.10 4.93
CA ASN A 274 21.69 0.90 5.78
C ASN A 274 20.98 1.99 4.96
N ASN A 275 21.30 2.10 3.67
CA ASN A 275 20.56 2.94 2.74
C ASN A 275 19.31 2.21 2.25
N TYR A 276 18.15 2.61 2.78
CA TYR A 276 16.83 2.06 2.44
C TYR A 276 16.45 2.16 0.94
N SER A 277 17.19 2.92 0.14
CA SER A 277 17.00 2.99 -1.32
C SER A 277 17.61 1.81 -2.08
N ILE A 278 18.44 1.00 -1.42
CA ILE A 278 19.12 -0.15 -2.01
C ILE A 278 18.42 -1.42 -1.52
N LYS A 279 18.02 -2.29 -2.45
CA LYS A 279 17.36 -3.54 -2.08
C LYS A 279 18.33 -4.47 -1.35
N PRO A 280 17.87 -5.22 -0.33
CA PRO A 280 18.67 -6.28 0.24
C PRO A 280 19.07 -7.29 -0.85
N PHE A 281 20.35 -7.60 -0.92
CA PHE A 281 20.89 -8.61 -1.82
C PHE A 281 20.78 -9.98 -1.16
N LYS A 282 20.43 -11.01 -1.93
CA LYS A 282 20.35 -12.40 -1.45
C LYS A 282 20.98 -13.33 -2.46
N GLU A 283 21.83 -14.24 -1.99
CA GLU A 283 22.46 -15.25 -2.84
C GLU A 283 22.57 -16.59 -2.09
N LYS A 284 22.49 -17.70 -2.83
CA LYS A 284 22.78 -19.03 -2.31
C LYS A 284 24.26 -19.30 -2.44
N ILE A 285 24.95 -19.56 -1.34
CA ILE A 285 26.38 -19.90 -1.31
C ILE A 285 26.58 -21.37 -0.91
N THR A 286 27.60 -22.00 -1.50
CA THR A 286 27.99 -23.37 -1.17
C THR A 286 29.38 -23.36 -0.54
N ILE A 287 29.51 -23.91 0.67
CA ILE A 287 30.79 -24.10 1.35
C ILE A 287 31.28 -25.54 1.10
N ILE A 288 32.48 -25.65 0.56
CA ILE A 288 33.22 -26.90 0.33
C ILE A 288 34.44 -26.95 1.27
N GLU A 289 34.92 -28.15 1.60
CA GLU A 289 36.15 -28.35 2.39
C GLU A 289 37.39 -27.83 1.67
#